data_AF-A0A7V8W893-F1
#
_entry.id   AF-A0A7V8W893-F1
#
_cell.length_a   1.000
_cell.length_b   1.000
_cell.length_c   1.000
_cell.angle_alpha   90.00
_cell.angle_beta   90.00
_cell.angle_gamma   90.00
#
_symmetry.space_group_name_H-M   'P 1'
#
loop_
_entity.id
_entity.type
_entity.pdbx_description
1 polymer ?
#
loop_
_entity_poly.entity_id
_entity_poly.type
_entity_poly.pdbx_seq_one_letter_code
_entity_poly.pdbx_strand_id
1 'polypeptide(L)'
;MTPPPGFVLRVFDGRKCHTKAGLLGEFARVLDFPSYFGKNWDAFEECLTDLQWLPAPGYLFVMTDAEQVLPDHDEEYETFIKILEESGKVWGSEQDVRPEIPFHVLLAVAERQKSKRKNGKVPLSKP
;
A
#
# COMPACT_ATOMS: atom_id res chain seq x y z
N MET A 1 17.87 0.87 0.05
CA MET A 1 17.30 -0.37 -0.49
C MET A 1 17.05 -0.12 -1.97
N THR A 2 17.73 -0.85 -2.86
CA THR A 2 17.54 -0.69 -4.31
C THR A 2 16.61 -1.79 -4.79
N PRO A 3 15.47 -1.48 -5.42
CA PRO A 3 14.55 -2.50 -5.91
C PRO A 3 15.17 -3.27 -7.09
N PRO A 4 14.64 -4.46 -7.44
CA PRO A 4 15.02 -5.15 -8.66
C PRO A 4 14.82 -4.25 -9.90
N PRO A 5 15.60 -4.43 -10.98
CA PRO A 5 15.46 -3.64 -12.20
C PRO A 5 14.02 -3.63 -12.74
N GLY A 6 13.55 -2.45 -13.15
CA GLY A 6 12.21 -2.27 -13.71
C GLY A 6 11.08 -2.14 -12.69
N PHE A 7 11.30 -2.45 -11.40
CA PHE A 7 10.26 -2.24 -10.39
C PHE A 7 9.90 -0.76 -10.26
N VAL A 8 8.61 -0.49 -10.11
CA VAL A 8 8.13 0.81 -9.68
C VAL A 8 8.29 0.91 -8.17
N LEU A 9 9.19 1.80 -7.75
CA LEU A 9 9.33 2.21 -6.35
C LEU A 9 8.56 3.51 -6.10
N ARG A 10 7.72 3.50 -5.08
CA ARG A 10 6.97 4.68 -4.62
C ARG A 10 7.05 4.80 -3.10
N VAL A 11 7.19 6.04 -2.63
CA VAL A 11 7.34 6.36 -1.21
C VAL A 11 6.19 7.26 -0.79
N PHE A 12 5.53 6.87 0.30
CA PHE A 12 4.37 7.55 0.87
C PHE A 12 4.77 8.11 2.24
N ASP A 13 4.31 9.33 2.54
CA ASP A 13 4.56 9.96 3.82
C ASP A 13 3.40 9.68 4.79
N GLY A 14 3.63 8.79 5.76
CA GLY A 14 2.63 8.41 6.77
C GLY A 14 2.10 9.59 7.59
N ARG A 15 2.86 10.69 7.70
CA ARG A 15 2.42 11.92 8.39
C ARG A 15 1.30 12.66 7.65
N LYS A 16 1.03 12.31 6.39
CA LYS A 16 -0.12 12.81 5.62
C LYS A 16 -1.35 11.91 5.74
N CYS A 17 -1.21 10.77 6.42
CA CYS A 17 -2.17 9.67 6.44
C CYS A 17 -2.89 9.52 7.80
N HIS A 18 -2.97 10.60 8.60
CA HIS A 18 -3.64 10.57 9.91
C HIS A 18 -5.15 10.31 9.82
N THR A 19 -5.76 10.65 8.69
CA THR A 19 -7.19 10.42 8.42
C THR A 19 -7.35 9.59 7.14
N LYS A 20 -8.49 8.91 6.98
CA LYS A 20 -8.81 8.19 5.74
C LYS A 20 -8.67 9.08 4.50
N ALA A 21 -9.19 10.31 4.56
CA ALA A 21 -9.07 11.25 3.44
C ALA A 21 -7.61 11.58 3.10
N GLY A 22 -6.76 11.77 4.12
CA GLY A 22 -5.33 12.01 3.94
C GLY A 22 -4.61 10.79 3.34
N LEU A 23 -4.90 9.60 3.85
CA LEU A 23 -4.35 8.34 3.36
C LEU A 23 -4.69 8.09 1.89
N LEU A 24 -5.99 8.16 1.55
CA LEU A 24 -6.45 7.97 0.17
C LEU A 24 -5.89 9.05 -0.77
N GLY A 25 -5.80 10.29 -0.29
CA GLY A 25 -5.21 11.40 -1.05
C GLY A 25 -3.71 11.23 -1.31
N GLU A 26 -2.94 10.76 -0.32
CA GLU A 26 -1.51 10.51 -0.49
C GLU A 26 -1.27 9.37 -1.49
N PHE A 27 -2.05 8.29 -1.42
CA PHE A 27 -1.94 7.21 -2.41
C PHE A 27 -2.29 7.68 -3.81
N ALA A 28 -3.42 8.38 -3.96
CA ALA A 28 -3.84 8.91 -5.25
C ALA A 28 -2.78 9.83 -5.88
N ARG A 29 -2.13 10.66 -5.05
CA ARG A 29 -1.06 11.56 -5.49
C ARG A 29 0.24 10.82 -5.84
N VAL A 30 0.64 9.83 -5.06
CA VAL A 30 1.93 9.13 -5.23
C VAL A 30 1.89 8.10 -6.37
N LEU A 31 0.74 7.47 -6.58
CA LEU A 31 0.51 6.47 -7.62
C LEU A 31 -0.15 7.04 -8.89
N ASP A 32 -0.34 8.36 -8.94
CA ASP A 32 -1.01 9.07 -10.04
C ASP A 32 -2.37 8.42 -10.40
N PHE A 33 -3.21 8.20 -9.38
CA PHE A 33 -4.54 7.60 -9.60
C PHE A 33 -5.37 8.42 -10.59
N PRO A 34 -6.28 7.77 -11.34
CA PRO A 34 -7.13 8.45 -12.30
C PRO A 34 -7.95 9.58 -11.69
N SER A 35 -8.25 10.61 -12.48
CA SER A 35 -9.00 11.79 -12.03
C SER A 35 -10.42 11.47 -11.54
N TYR A 36 -10.98 10.33 -11.93
CA TYR A 36 -12.29 9.84 -11.50
C TYR A 36 -12.25 9.04 -10.18
N PHE A 37 -11.09 8.96 -9.51
CA PHE A 37 -10.95 8.23 -8.25
C PHE A 37 -11.98 8.66 -7.20
N GLY A 38 -12.79 7.71 -6.73
CA GLY A 38 -13.97 7.94 -5.88
C GLY A 38 -13.70 8.28 -4.42
N LYS A 39 -12.42 8.28 -3.97
CA LYS A 39 -12.00 8.64 -2.60
C LYS A 39 -12.73 7.87 -1.49
N ASN A 40 -13.00 6.59 -1.74
CA ASN A 40 -13.57 5.65 -0.77
C ASN A 40 -12.74 4.34 -0.77
N TRP A 41 -13.11 3.36 0.06
CA TRP A 41 -12.35 2.11 0.19
C TRP A 41 -12.46 1.22 -1.04
N ASP A 42 -13.66 1.09 -1.61
CA ASP A 42 -13.88 0.26 -2.80
C ASP A 42 -13.07 0.80 -3.99
N ALA A 43 -13.14 2.11 -4.26
CA ALA A 43 -12.35 2.75 -5.31
C ALA A 43 -10.84 2.64 -5.06
N PHE A 44 -10.41 2.57 -3.79
CA PHE A 44 -9.01 2.42 -3.42
C PHE A 44 -8.51 1.01 -3.70
N GLU A 45 -9.30 0.00 -3.34
CA GLU A 45 -9.04 -1.39 -3.68
C GLU A 45 -9.03 -1.60 -5.20
N GLU A 46 -10.01 -1.06 -5.93
CA GLU A 46 -10.04 -1.08 -7.39
C GLU A 46 -8.75 -0.50 -7.99
N CYS A 47 -8.32 0.68 -7.55
CA CYS A 47 -7.10 1.29 -8.07
C CYS A 47 -5.82 0.50 -7.71
N LEU A 48 -5.75 -0.13 -6.55
CA LEU A 48 -4.58 -0.92 -6.15
C LEU A 48 -4.53 -2.30 -6.79
N THR A 49 -5.67 -2.87 -7.15
CA THR A 49 -5.77 -4.15 -7.86
C THR A 49 -5.68 -3.99 -9.38
N ASP A 50 -5.86 -2.76 -9.88
CA ASP A 50 -5.76 -2.42 -11.29
C ASP A 50 -4.92 -1.15 -11.53
N LEU A 51 -3.61 -1.35 -11.72
CA LEU A 51 -2.60 -0.30 -11.92
C LEU A 51 -2.23 -0.17 -13.41
N GLN A 52 -3.20 -0.34 -14.31
CA GLN A 52 -2.97 -0.37 -15.76
C GLN A 52 -2.32 0.90 -16.35
N TRP A 53 -2.43 2.06 -15.67
CA TRP A 53 -1.72 3.30 -16.06
C TRP A 53 -0.26 3.36 -15.60
N LEU A 54 0.16 2.44 -14.73
CA LEU A 54 1.51 2.37 -14.16
C LEU A 54 2.11 0.96 -14.37
N PRO A 55 2.21 0.46 -15.61
CA PRO A 55 2.66 -0.91 -15.87
C PRO A 55 4.10 -1.11 -15.43
N ALA A 56 4.35 -2.19 -14.68
CA ALA A 56 5.67 -2.56 -14.19
C ALA A 56 5.82 -4.08 -14.03
N PRO A 57 7.05 -4.62 -14.13
CA PRO A 57 7.35 -6.01 -13.76
C PRO A 57 7.25 -6.28 -12.25
N GLY A 58 7.03 -5.26 -11.42
CA GLY A 58 6.86 -5.37 -9.98
C GLY A 58 6.67 -4.02 -9.30
N TYR A 59 6.07 -4.04 -8.12
CA TYR A 59 5.76 -2.87 -7.31
C TYR A 59 6.38 -2.97 -5.92
N LEU A 60 7.07 -1.91 -5.52
CA LEU A 60 7.63 -1.75 -4.19
C LEU A 60 7.15 -0.43 -3.59
N PHE A 61 6.23 -0.50 -2.65
CA PHE A 61 5.65 0.66 -1.99
C PHE A 61 6.20 0.79 -0.58
N VAL A 62 6.70 1.97 -0.22
CA VAL A 62 7.31 2.21 1.09
C VAL A 62 6.55 3.32 1.79
N MET A 63 5.90 3.00 2.90
CA MET A 63 5.28 3.97 3.79
C MET A 63 6.28 4.35 4.88
N THR A 64 6.75 5.60 4.87
CA THR A 64 7.56 6.15 5.97
C THR A 64 6.66 6.64 7.10
N ASP A 65 7.21 6.73 8.32
CA ASP A 65 6.47 7.17 9.51
C ASP A 65 5.14 6.40 9.67
N ALA A 66 5.18 5.08 9.42
CA ALA A 66 3.97 4.27 9.28
C ALA A 66 3.14 4.22 10.58
N GLU A 67 3.72 4.54 11.74
CA GLU A 67 3.00 4.72 13.00
C GLU A 67 2.03 5.91 13.01
N GLN A 68 2.16 6.83 12.04
CA GLN A 68 1.30 7.99 11.86
C GLN A 68 0.11 7.70 10.94
N VAL A 69 0.05 6.51 10.32
CA VAL A 69 -1.10 6.11 9.51
C VAL A 69 -2.25 5.72 10.42
N LEU A 70 -3.35 6.50 10.36
CA LEU A 70 -4.61 6.23 11.06
C LEU A 70 -4.41 5.89 12.57
N PRO A 71 -3.69 6.73 13.34
CA PRO A 71 -3.22 6.36 14.68
C PRO A 71 -4.36 6.16 15.70
N ASP A 72 -5.52 6.76 15.45
CA ASP A 72 -6.71 6.73 16.32
C ASP A 72 -7.92 6.07 15.63
N HIS A 73 -7.71 5.38 14.50
CA HIS A 73 -8.77 4.81 13.67
C HIS A 73 -8.50 3.32 13.36
N ASP A 74 -8.59 2.47 14.38
CA ASP A 74 -8.23 1.04 14.29
C ASP A 74 -9.00 0.30 13.19
N GLU A 75 -10.33 0.47 13.08
CA GLU A 75 -11.16 -0.18 12.05
C GLU A 75 -10.78 0.25 10.62
N GLU A 76 -10.47 1.53 10.43
CA GLU A 76 -10.01 2.06 9.15
C GLU A 76 -8.61 1.53 8.81
N TYR A 77 -7.74 1.40 9.82
CA TYR A 77 -6.41 0.85 9.65
C TYR A 77 -6.46 -0.65 9.29
N GLU A 78 -7.31 -1.43 9.94
CA GLU A 78 -7.54 -2.84 9.60
C GLU A 78 -8.06 -2.99 8.17
N THR A 79 -8.99 -2.12 7.75
CA THR A 79 -9.49 -2.08 6.37
C THR A 79 -8.36 -1.76 5.39
N PHE A 80 -7.52 -0.78 5.69
CA PHE A 80 -6.37 -0.43 4.86
C PHE A 80 -5.40 -1.60 4.70
N ILE A 81 -5.02 -2.28 5.79
CA ILE A 81 -4.12 -3.45 5.73
C ILE A 81 -4.74 -4.56 4.90
N LYS A 82 -6.02 -4.86 5.10
CA LYS A 82 -6.74 -5.88 4.33
C LYS A 82 -6.68 -5.58 2.83
N ILE A 83 -6.93 -4.33 2.42
CA ILE A 83 -6.88 -3.94 1.00
C ILE A 83 -5.46 -4.14 0.43
N LEU A 84 -4.40 -3.80 1.19
CA LEU A 84 -3.03 -4.06 0.75
C LEU A 84 -2.73 -5.56 0.59
N GLU A 85 -3.23 -6.40 1.50
CA GLU A 85 -3.08 -7.85 1.45
C GLU A 85 -3.82 -8.45 0.25
N GLU A 86 -5.07 -8.05 0.01
CA GLU A 86 -5.84 -8.50 -1.16
C GLU A 86 -5.19 -8.04 -2.47
N SER A 87 -4.69 -6.80 -2.52
CA SER A 87 -3.92 -6.30 -3.67
C SER A 87 -2.69 -7.18 -3.94
N GLY A 88 -1.95 -7.54 -2.89
CA GLY A 88 -0.81 -8.46 -2.99
C GLY A 88 -1.19 -9.82 -3.57
N LYS A 89 -2.33 -10.40 -3.14
CA LYS A 89 -2.83 -11.67 -3.69
C LYS A 89 -3.24 -11.55 -5.15
N VAL A 90 -3.93 -10.46 -5.53
CA VAL A 90 -4.35 -10.22 -6.91
C VAL A 90 -3.13 -10.17 -7.82
N TRP A 91 -2.12 -9.36 -7.49
CA TRP A 91 -0.92 -9.22 -8.31
C TRP A 91 -0.04 -10.47 -8.31
N GLY A 92 0.09 -11.15 -7.16
CA GLY A 92 0.87 -12.37 -6.99
C GLY A 92 0.20 -13.66 -7.48
N SER A 93 -1.01 -13.58 -8.03
CA SER A 93 -1.66 -14.71 -8.69
C SER A 93 -1.50 -14.62 -10.21
N GLU A 94 -1.19 -15.74 -10.85
CA GLU A 94 -1.21 -15.86 -12.30
C GLU A 94 -2.65 -15.70 -12.83
N GLN A 95 -2.80 -14.96 -13.93
CA GLN A 95 -4.07 -14.77 -14.64
C GLN A 95 -3.85 -15.11 -16.11
N ASP A 96 -4.93 -15.49 -16.83
CA ASP A 96 -4.87 -15.94 -18.23
C ASP A 96 -4.08 -15.00 -19.18
N VAL A 97 -4.02 -13.72 -18.86
CA VAL A 97 -3.38 -12.67 -19.67
C VAL A 97 -2.18 -11.99 -18.99
N ARG A 98 -1.82 -12.39 -17.77
CA ARG A 98 -0.81 -11.70 -16.96
C ARG A 98 -0.08 -12.69 -16.04
N PRO A 99 1.27 -12.77 -16.09
CA PRO A 99 2.02 -13.54 -15.11
C PRO A 99 1.85 -12.93 -13.71
N GLU A 100 2.27 -13.66 -12.69
CA GLU A 100 2.44 -13.08 -11.36
C GLU A 100 3.35 -11.85 -11.42
N ILE A 101 2.98 -10.80 -10.68
CA ILE A 101 3.75 -9.57 -10.56
C ILE A 101 3.97 -9.34 -9.07
N PRO A 102 5.23 -9.29 -8.60
CA PRO A 102 5.49 -9.03 -7.19
C PRO A 102 4.93 -7.67 -6.75
N PHE A 103 4.15 -7.68 -5.68
CA PHE A 103 3.57 -6.49 -5.07
C PHE A 103 3.92 -6.49 -3.58
N HIS A 104 4.75 -5.52 -3.17
CA HIS A 104 5.24 -5.44 -1.81
C HIS A 104 4.98 -4.05 -1.22
N VAL A 105 4.51 -4.04 0.03
CA VAL A 105 4.36 -2.82 0.82
C VAL A 105 5.18 -2.93 2.10
N LEU A 106 6.09 -1.99 2.33
CA LEU A 106 6.88 -1.87 3.55
C LEU A 106 6.34 -0.74 4.41
N LEU A 107 5.94 -1.08 5.63
CA LEU A 107 5.54 -0.12 6.65
C LEU A 107 6.73 0.18 7.55
N ALA A 108 7.45 1.27 7.26
CA ALA A 108 8.61 1.68 8.03
C ALA A 108 8.20 2.52 9.24
N VAL A 109 8.46 1.99 10.44
CA VAL A 109 8.19 2.66 11.73
C VAL A 109 9.50 3.14 12.31
N ALA A 110 9.53 4.35 12.86
CA ALA A 110 10.71 4.84 13.55
C ALA A 110 11.05 3.91 14.74
N GLU A 111 12.33 3.54 14.90
CA GLU A 111 12.81 2.63 15.95
C GLU A 111 12.34 3.03 17.36
N ARG A 112 12.13 4.32 17.62
CA ARG A 112 11.66 4.86 18.91
C ARG A 112 10.17 4.64 19.20
N GLN A 113 9.37 4.22 18.22
CA GLN A 113 7.90 4.09 18.35
C GLN A 113 7.38 2.66 18.19
N LYS A 114 8.27 1.65 18.09
CA LYS A 114 7.91 0.23 17.92
C LYS A 114 6.92 -0.28 19.00
N SER A 115 6.96 0.27 20.21
CA SER A 115 6.13 -0.18 21.35
C SER A 115 4.70 0.40 21.40
N LYS A 116 4.32 1.34 20.52
CA LYS A 116 3.00 1.98 20.57
C LYS A 116 1.92 1.30 19.74
N ARG A 117 2.28 0.45 18.76
CA ARG A 117 1.30 -0.20 17.89
C ARG A 117 0.95 -1.59 18.40
N LYS A 118 -0.30 -1.80 18.83
CA LYS A 118 -0.78 -3.10 19.37
C LYS A 118 -1.03 -4.17 18.29
N ASN A 119 -1.12 -3.81 17.01
CA ASN A 119 -1.46 -4.75 15.92
C ASN A 119 -0.31 -5.05 14.94
N GLY A 120 0.94 -5.06 15.42
CA GLY A 120 2.12 -5.43 14.62
C GLY A 120 2.22 -6.93 14.29
N LYS A 121 1.24 -7.49 13.58
CA LYS A 121 1.41 -8.76 12.86
C LYS A 121 1.35 -8.47 11.36
N VAL A 122 2.50 -8.16 10.79
CA VAL A 122 2.72 -8.29 9.35
C VAL A 122 3.02 -9.77 9.11
N PRO A 123 2.28 -10.50 8.26
CA PRO A 123 2.72 -11.81 7.82
C PRO A 123 3.98 -11.61 6.99
N LEU A 124 5.13 -12.11 7.46
CA LEU A 124 6.26 -12.33 6.56
C LEU A 124 5.81 -13.36 5.53
N SER A 125 5.65 -12.94 4.27
CA SER A 125 5.67 -13.87 3.15
C SER A 125 7.02 -14.58 3.19
N LYS A 126 6.97 -15.91 3.30
CA LYS A 126 8.15 -16.77 3.21
C LYS A 126 8.73 -16.71 1.79
N PRO A 127 10.06 -16.88 1.65
CA PRO A 127 10.75 -16.82 0.37
C PRO A 127 10.31 -17.92 -0.61
#